data_AF-A0A1A0MHD0-F1
#
_entry.id   AF-A0A1A0MHD0-F1
#
_cell.length_a   1.000
_cell.length_b   1.000
_cell.length_c   1.000
_cell.angle_alpha   90.00
_cell.angle_beta   90.00
_cell.angle_gamma   90.00
#
_symmetry.space_group_name_H-M   'P 1'
#
loop_
_entity.id
_entity.type
_entity.pdbx_description
1 polymer ?
#
loop_
_entity_poly.entity_id
_entity_poly.type
_entity_poly.pdbx_seq_one_letter_code
_entity_poly.pdbx_strand_id
1 'polypeptide(L)'
;MSIIDFRRRRPTAPTFVVVDRLHGRRAEEVPGEQIAATVSSWLAEMGVESPLIDALESAAQSQDWPTVYALGERLSVDVMVA
;
A
#
# COMPACT_ATOMS: atom_id res chain seq x y z
N MET A 1 27.53 -26.25 17.05
CA MET A 1 27.43 -25.19 16.03
C MET A 1 25.96 -24.77 15.98
N SER A 2 25.66 -23.54 16.42
CA SER A 2 24.30 -23.01 16.54
C SER A 2 24.01 -22.08 15.37
N ILE A 3 22.95 -22.31 14.60
CA ILE A 3 22.37 -21.35 13.65
C ILE A 3 20.83 -21.46 13.78
N ILE A 4 20.35 -20.86 14.86
CA ILE A 4 19.10 -20.11 15.01
C ILE A 4 18.05 -20.30 13.89
N ASP A 5 17.04 -21.13 14.14
CA ASP A 5 15.74 -21.03 13.46
C ASP A 5 14.92 -19.90 14.10
N PHE A 6 15.21 -18.65 13.72
CA PHE A 6 14.31 -17.51 13.90
C PHE A 6 13.15 -17.60 12.88
N ARG A 7 12.46 -18.74 12.83
CA ARG A 7 11.07 -18.75 12.36
C ARG A 7 10.24 -18.02 13.42
N ARG A 8 10.46 -16.70 13.55
CA ARG A 8 9.43 -15.77 13.96
C ARG A 8 8.25 -16.18 13.09
N ARG A 9 7.18 -16.67 13.69
CA ARG A 9 5.88 -16.62 13.04
C ARG A 9 5.74 -15.14 12.67
N ARG A 10 5.97 -14.79 11.42
CA ARG A 10 5.70 -13.44 10.93
C ARG A 10 4.23 -13.26 11.26
N PRO A 11 3.84 -12.25 12.06
CA PRO A 11 2.44 -11.86 12.11
C PRO A 11 1.99 -11.77 10.65
N THR A 12 0.86 -12.39 10.31
CA THR A 12 0.28 -12.23 8.98
C THR A 12 0.31 -10.73 8.68
N ALA A 13 1.05 -10.32 7.65
CA ALA A 13 1.17 -8.91 7.34
C ALA A 13 -0.25 -8.34 7.19
N PRO A 14 -0.54 -7.15 7.73
CA PRO A 14 -1.85 -6.57 7.61
C PRO A 14 -2.23 -6.50 6.14
N THR A 15 -3.44 -6.94 5.83
CA THR A 15 -4.02 -6.79 4.50
C THR A 15 -4.76 -5.47 4.43
N PHE A 16 -4.69 -4.82 3.28
CA PHE A 16 -5.28 -3.53 3.03
C PHE A 16 -6.18 -3.59 1.81
N VAL A 17 -7.27 -2.84 1.84
CA VAL A 17 -8.07 -2.56 0.65
C VAL A 17 -7.63 -1.22 0.10
N VAL A 18 -7.14 -1.21 -1.13
CA VAL A 18 -6.77 0.00 -1.87
C VAL A 18 -7.88 0.28 -2.88
N VAL A 19 -8.36 1.53 -2.94
CA VAL A 19 -9.41 1.97 -3.86
C VAL A 19 -8.88 3.05 -4.79
N ASP A 20 -8.99 2.83 -6.09
CA ASP A 20 -8.70 3.82 -7.14
C ASP A 20 -9.89 4.77 -7.28
N ARG A 21 -9.69 6.08 -7.05
CA ARG A 21 -10.74 7.08 -7.24
C ARG A 21 -10.72 7.74 -8.63
N LEU A 22 -9.68 7.51 -9.43
CA LEU A 22 -9.51 8.11 -10.75
C LEU A 22 -10.20 7.29 -11.86
N HIS A 23 -10.07 5.96 -11.84
CA HIS A 23 -10.59 5.08 -12.89
C HIS A 23 -11.62 4.07 -12.39
N GLY A 24 -12.87 4.16 -12.89
CA GLY A 24 -13.89 3.11 -12.79
C GLY A 24 -14.30 2.65 -11.38
N ARG A 25 -13.71 3.23 -10.33
CA ARG A 25 -13.76 2.78 -8.93
C ARG A 25 -13.43 1.28 -8.81
N ARG A 26 -12.16 0.92 -9.01
CA ARG A 26 -11.64 -0.42 -8.66
C ARG A 26 -11.16 -0.44 -7.21
N ALA A 27 -11.34 -1.58 -6.56
CA ALA A 27 -10.83 -1.86 -5.23
C ALA A 27 -10.08 -3.20 -5.25
N GLU A 28 -8.91 -3.25 -4.64
CA GLU A 28 -8.07 -4.44 -4.59
C GLU A 28 -7.57 -4.67 -3.16
N GLU A 29 -7.70 -5.90 -2.69
CA GLU A 29 -7.21 -6.32 -1.38
C GLU A 29 -5.78 -6.86 -1.54
N VAL A 30 -4.81 -6.20 -0.88
CA VAL A 30 -3.38 -6.48 -1.04
C VAL A 30 -2.65 -6.48 0.31
N PRO A 31 -1.58 -7.27 0.45
CA PRO A 31 -0.62 -7.10 1.55
C PRO A 31 0.01 -5.70 1.54
N GLY A 32 0.41 -5.20 2.71
CA GLY A 32 1.03 -3.87 2.83
C GLY A 32 2.20 -3.63 1.88
N GLU A 33 3.04 -4.64 1.66
CA GLU A 33 4.19 -4.57 0.75
C GLU A 33 3.82 -4.50 -0.75
N GLN A 34 2.54 -4.68 -1.10
CA GLN A 34 2.05 -4.62 -2.48
C GLN A 34 1.30 -3.32 -2.80
N ILE A 35 1.04 -2.46 -1.80
CA ILE A 35 0.35 -1.19 -2.00
C ILE A 35 1.06 -0.34 -3.07
N ALA A 36 2.39 -0.24 -3.02
CA ALA A 36 3.13 0.55 -4.00
C ALA A 36 2.98 0.01 -5.42
N ALA A 37 3.15 -1.30 -5.60
CA ALA A 37 3.07 -1.95 -6.90
C ALA A 37 1.67 -1.80 -7.52
N THR A 38 0.62 -1.99 -6.73
CA THR A 38 -0.77 -1.84 -7.16
C THR A 38 -1.08 -0.41 -7.59
N VAL A 39 -0.77 0.57 -6.74
CA VAL A 39 -1.02 1.99 -7.05
C VAL A 39 -0.16 2.45 -8.25
N SER A 40 1.09 2.00 -8.34
CA SER A 40 1.97 2.31 -9.48
C SER A 40 1.41 1.76 -10.79
N SER A 41 0.88 0.54 -10.80
CA SER A 41 0.25 -0.04 -11.98
C SER A 41 -0.93 0.81 -12.45
N TRP A 42 -1.78 1.24 -11.52
CA TRP A 42 -2.94 2.08 -11.82
C TRP A 42 -2.55 3.47 -12.34
N LEU A 43 -1.53 4.11 -11.77
CA LEU A 43 -1.04 5.40 -12.23
C LEU A 43 -0.34 5.29 -13.60
N ALA A 44 0.37 4.20 -13.85
CA ALA A 44 1.03 3.95 -15.13
C ALA A 44 0.04 3.81 -16.29
N GLU A 45 -1.17 3.30 -16.06
CA GLU A 45 -2.25 3.29 -17.06
C GLU A 45 -2.66 4.72 -17.50
N MET A 46 -2.43 5.72 -16.64
CA MET A 46 -2.62 7.15 -16.95
C MET A 46 -1.34 7.84 -17.45
N GLY A 47 -0.23 7.12 -17.57
CA GLY A 47 1.07 7.68 -17.90
C GLY A 47 1.68 8.53 -16.77
N VAL A 48 1.29 8.29 -15.52
CA VAL A 48 1.76 9.01 -14.34
C VAL A 48 2.68 8.11 -13.52
N GLU A 49 3.86 8.64 -13.17
CA GLU A 49 4.74 8.09 -12.15
C GLU A 49 4.80 9.08 -10.98
N SER A 50 4.78 8.59 -9.74
CA SER A 50 4.79 9.44 -8.57
C SER A 50 5.73 8.93 -7.48
N PRO A 51 6.67 9.75 -6.97
CA PRO A 51 7.56 9.34 -5.88
C PRO A 51 6.82 9.17 -4.54
N LEU A 52 5.53 9.53 -4.48
CA LEU A 52 4.72 9.42 -3.27
C LEU A 52 4.24 7.99 -2.99
N ILE A 53 4.39 7.08 -3.95
CA ILE A 53 3.90 5.70 -3.87
C ILE A 53 4.64 4.92 -2.77
N ASP A 54 5.97 5.02 -2.72
CA ASP A 54 6.79 4.34 -1.70
C ASP A 54 6.49 4.90 -0.30
N ALA A 55 6.26 6.22 -0.21
CA ALA A 55 5.89 6.87 1.04
C ALA A 55 4.50 6.41 1.53
N LEU A 56 3.56 6.15 0.61
CA LEU A 56 2.23 5.62 0.95
C LEU A 56 2.34 4.21 1.51
N GLU A 57 3.13 3.34 0.88
CA GLU A 57 3.37 1.96 1.34
C GLU A 57 3.99 1.94 2.74
N SER A 58 5.01 2.78 2.96
CA SER A 58 5.70 2.88 4.25
C SER A 58 4.79 3.41 5.37
N ALA A 59 3.96 4.42 5.07
CA ALA A 59 2.99 4.97 6.02
C ALA A 59 1.91 3.94 6.38
N ALA A 60 1.39 3.20 5.40
CA ALA A 60 0.40 2.13 5.62
C ALA A 60 0.95 1.00 6.50
N GLN A 61 2.18 0.54 6.22
CA GLN A 61 2.86 -0.47 7.03
C GLN A 61 3.14 0.01 8.46
N SER A 62 3.42 1.31 8.63
CA SER A 62 3.62 1.93 9.95
C SER A 62 2.33 2.33 10.65
N GLN A 63 1.17 2.09 10.02
CA GLN A 63 -0.16 2.49 10.50
C GLN A 63 -0.30 4.01 10.76
N ASP A 64 0.46 4.82 10.03
CA ASP A 64 0.39 6.28 10.08
C ASP A 64 -0.77 6.79 9.19
N TRP A 65 -1.99 6.58 9.68
CA TRP A 65 -3.22 6.91 8.96
C TRP A 65 -3.35 8.38 8.55
N PRO A 66 -2.92 9.37 9.36
CA PRO A 66 -2.86 10.76 8.90
C PRO A 66 -2.02 10.95 7.63
N THR A 67 -0.84 10.35 7.58
CA THR A 67 0.03 10.41 6.39
C THR A 67 -0.56 9.63 5.22
N VAL A 68 -1.12 8.44 5.47
CA VAL A 68 -1.83 7.64 4.44
C VAL A 68 -2.94 8.46 3.79
N TYR A 69 -3.76 9.15 4.59
CA TYR A 69 -4.86 9.97 4.07
C TYR A 69 -4.33 11.16 3.24
N ALA A 70 -3.32 11.86 3.74
CA ALA A 70 -2.73 12.99 3.02
C ALA A 70 -2.09 12.60 1.68
N LEU A 71 -1.45 11.43 1.62
CA LEU A 71 -0.88 10.89 0.39
C LEU A 71 -1.98 10.35 -0.55
N GLY A 72 -2.98 9.67 0.00
CA GLY A 72 -4.15 9.17 -0.72
C GLY A 72 -4.94 10.28 -1.41
N GLU A 73 -5.09 11.45 -0.78
CA GLU A 73 -5.68 12.65 -1.40
C GLU A 73 -4.89 13.13 -2.62
N ARG A 74 -3.55 13.07 -2.59
CA ARG A 74 -2.71 13.53 -3.69
C ARG A 74 -2.64 12.55 -4.84
N LEU A 75 -2.72 11.25 -4.53
CA LEU A 75 -2.68 10.15 -5.49
C LEU A 75 -4.09 9.75 -5.97
N SER A 76 -5.14 10.33 -5.39
CA SER A 76 -6.53 9.97 -5.61
C SER A 76 -6.79 8.47 -5.38
N VAL A 77 -6.27 7.96 -4.27
CA VAL A 77 -6.52 6.59 -3.78
C VAL A 77 -6.98 6.62 -2.33
N ASP A 78 -7.80 5.66 -1.93
CA ASP A 78 -8.10 5.39 -0.52
C ASP A 78 -7.41 4.09 -0.09
N VAL A 79 -6.90 4.04 1.13
CA VAL A 79 -6.30 2.83 1.73
C VAL A 79 -6.99 2.57 3.06
N MET A 80 -7.50 1.35 3.22
CA MET A 80 -8.22 0.89 4.40
C MET A 80 -7.59 -0.41 4.90
N VAL A 81 -7.66 -0.68 6.20
CA VAL A 81 -7.40 -2.04 6.71
C VAL A 81 -8.57 -2.94 6.30
N ALA A 82 -8.27 -4.17 5.84
CA ALA A 82 -9.28 -5.17 5.50
C ALA A 82 -9.98 -5.76 6.74
#